data_AF-A0A963GVW7-F1
#
_entry.id   AF-A0A963GVW7-F1
#
_cell.length_a   1.000
_cell.length_b   1.000
_cell.length_c   1.000
_cell.angle_alpha   90.00
_cell.angle_beta   90.00
_cell.angle_gamma   90.00
#
_symmetry.space_group_name_H-M   'P 1'
#
loop_
_entity.id
_entity.type
_entity.pdbx_description
1 polymer ?
#
loop_
_entity_poly.entity_id
_entity_poly.type
_entity_poly.pdbx_seq_one_letter_code
_entity_poly.pdbx_strand_id
1 'polypeptide(L)'
;MDANGQRFWLLADDRHWPGRSHVDYRAGCRALRLASERSLPAAPVDAAAIAAAALERLPRAVDRHGASAHWDDAEMAIVAVSHLPAAATLLPLAERPQDFAAGFDDVLYVALGDRLLLHDLRGRWPDTVLPTPTFQAWRIAVDPLAGVWL
;
A
#
# COMPACT_ATOMS: atom_id res chain seq x y z
N MET A 1 14.46 35.13 13.09
CA MET A 1 13.53 34.27 13.84
C MET A 1 13.24 33.11 12.92
N ASP A 2 13.58 31.88 13.31
CA ASP A 2 13.33 30.71 12.45
C ASP A 2 11.83 30.36 12.45
N ALA A 3 11.45 29.37 11.64
CA ALA A 3 10.07 28.88 11.53
C ALA A 3 9.50 28.34 12.87
N ASN A 4 10.34 28.19 13.90
CA ASN A 4 9.96 27.73 15.23
C ASN A 4 9.83 28.89 16.25
N GLY A 5 10.04 30.14 15.84
CA GLY A 5 10.03 31.28 16.77
C GLY A 5 11.30 31.39 17.62
N GLN A 6 12.32 30.58 17.34
CA GLN A 6 13.56 30.57 18.12
C GLN A 6 14.40 31.81 17.78
N ARG A 7 14.90 32.47 18.82
CA ARG A 7 15.89 33.55 18.71
C ARG A 7 17.27 32.93 18.87
N PHE A 8 18.26 33.44 18.14
CA PHE A 8 19.61 32.86 18.08
C PHE A 8 20.35 32.81 19.43
N TRP A 9 19.82 33.49 20.46
CA TRP A 9 20.33 33.49 21.83
C TRP A 9 19.56 32.58 22.80
N LEU A 10 18.57 31.81 22.33
CA LEU A 10 17.83 30.86 23.16
C LEU A 10 18.54 29.52 23.21
N LEU A 11 18.72 28.97 24.42
CA LEU A 11 19.38 27.67 24.66
C LEU A 11 18.50 26.46 24.32
N ALA A 12 17.32 26.70 23.72
CA ALA A 12 16.32 25.69 23.37
C ALA A 12 15.77 24.85 24.54
N ASP A 13 15.98 25.25 25.80
CA ASP A 13 15.29 24.63 26.94
C ASP A 13 13.77 24.73 26.83
N ASP A 14 13.09 23.80 27.49
CA ASP A 14 11.63 23.65 27.48
C ASP A 14 10.87 24.99 27.71
N ARG A 15 11.30 25.77 28.70
CA ARG A 15 10.70 27.08 29.07
C ARG A 15 10.83 28.18 28.00
N HIS A 16 11.69 28.00 26.99
CA HIS A 16 11.93 29.00 25.96
C HIS A 16 10.90 28.96 24.81
N TRP A 17 9.96 28.00 24.85
CA TRP A 17 8.90 27.83 23.86
C TRP A 17 7.55 28.28 24.46
N PRO A 18 7.14 29.55 24.28
CA PRO A 18 6.00 30.15 24.99
C PRO A 18 4.61 29.69 24.50
N GLY A 19 4.54 28.96 23.38
CA GLY A 19 3.30 28.39 22.85
C GLY A 19 3.51 26.93 22.47
N ARG A 20 2.87 26.00 23.19
CA ARG A 20 2.99 24.55 22.98
C ARG A 20 1.66 23.92 22.53
N SER A 21 1.01 24.53 21.56
CA SER A 21 -0.18 23.92 20.97
C SER A 21 0.26 22.90 19.93
N HIS A 22 -0.18 21.65 20.07
CA HIS A 22 0.06 20.58 19.11
C HIS A 22 1.55 20.18 18.91
N VAL A 23 2.42 20.46 19.89
CA VAL A 23 3.84 20.10 19.87
C VAL A 23 4.34 19.58 21.23
N ASP A 24 5.25 18.60 21.20
CA ASP A 24 5.93 18.03 22.37
C ASP A 24 7.39 18.50 22.42
N TYR A 25 7.88 18.87 23.61
CA TYR A 25 9.32 19.09 23.81
C TYR A 25 10.05 17.77 24.07
N ARG A 26 11.12 17.52 23.30
CA ARG A 26 12.01 16.37 23.44
C ARG A 26 13.30 16.80 24.16
N ALA A 27 13.36 16.57 25.47
CA ALA A 27 14.52 16.97 26.29
C ALA A 27 15.87 16.37 25.82
N GLY A 28 15.85 15.13 25.31
CA GLY A 28 17.07 14.44 24.86
C GLY A 28 17.78 15.10 23.68
N CYS A 29 17.04 15.82 22.82
CA CYS A 29 17.60 16.53 21.67
C CYS A 29 17.28 18.04 21.66
N ARG A 30 16.66 18.54 22.74
CA ARG A 30 16.25 19.94 22.92
C ARG A 30 15.48 20.51 21.73
N ALA A 31 14.56 19.72 21.19
CA ALA A 31 13.77 20.06 20.00
C ALA A 31 12.26 19.90 20.24
N LEU A 32 11.45 20.58 19.44
CA LEU A 32 10.02 20.34 19.37
C LEU A 32 9.73 19.24 18.34
N ARG A 33 8.74 18.41 18.64
CA ARG A 33 8.12 17.46 17.71
C ARG A 33 6.65 17.80 17.58
N LEU A 34 6.07 17.67 16.38
CA LEU A 34 4.61 17.70 16.23
C LEU A 34 3.98 16.63 17.13
N ALA A 35 2.92 16.98 17.86
CA ALA A 35 2.20 16.07 18.77
C ALA A 35 1.43 14.96 18.02
N SER A 36 1.51 14.92 16.68
CA SER A 36 0.82 13.95 15.82
C SER A 36 -0.70 13.96 16.04
N GLU A 37 -1.27 15.14 16.29
CA GLU A 37 -2.71 15.32 16.47
C GLU A 37 -3.39 15.43 15.09
N ARG A 38 -4.42 14.60 14.88
CA ARG A 38 -5.27 14.69 13.69
C ARG A 38 -6.72 14.81 14.12
N SER A 39 -7.29 16.01 13.94
CA SER A 39 -8.73 16.20 14.03
C SER A 39 -9.39 15.64 12.78
N LEU A 40 -10.21 14.61 12.94
CA LEU A 40 -11.01 14.06 11.86
C LEU A 40 -12.42 14.63 11.91
N PRO A 41 -13.04 14.94 10.76
CA PRO A 41 -14.46 15.25 10.73
C PRO A 41 -15.28 14.06 11.24
N ALA A 42 -16.53 14.29 11.62
CA ALA A 42 -17.47 13.22 11.90
C ALA A 42 -17.56 12.26 10.70
N ALA A 43 -17.67 10.96 10.98
CA ALA A 43 -17.85 9.97 9.94
C ALA A 43 -19.13 10.26 9.15
N PRO A 44 -19.15 10.05 7.81
CA PRO A 44 -20.36 10.19 7.03
C PRO A 44 -21.42 9.18 7.48
N VAL A 45 -22.70 9.48 7.24
CA VAL A 45 -23.85 8.66 7.69
C VAL A 45 -23.74 7.21 7.21
N ASP A 46 -23.15 6.99 6.04
CA ASP A 46 -22.98 5.71 5.35
C ASP A 46 -21.57 5.10 5.52
N ALA A 47 -20.80 5.52 6.53
CA ALA A 47 -19.41 5.09 6.72
C ALA A 47 -19.22 3.57 6.71
N ALA A 48 -20.14 2.81 7.31
CA ALA A 48 -20.08 1.35 7.33
C ALA A 48 -20.22 0.75 5.91
N ALA A 49 -21.10 1.28 5.07
CA ALA A 49 -21.29 0.83 3.71
C ALA A 49 -20.09 1.21 2.82
N ILE A 50 -19.54 2.41 2.98
CA ILE A 50 -18.31 2.85 2.30
C ILE A 50 -17.14 1.92 2.66
N ALA A 51 -16.99 1.59 3.94
CA ALA A 51 -15.93 0.70 4.41
C ALA A 51 -16.08 -0.71 3.82
N ALA A 52 -17.29 -1.28 3.84
CA ALA A 52 -17.57 -2.59 3.25
C ALA A 52 -17.28 -2.60 1.74
N ALA A 53 -17.72 -1.59 1.00
CA ALA A 53 -17.46 -1.49 -0.44
C ALA A 53 -15.96 -1.29 -0.75
N ALA A 54 -15.23 -0.56 0.09
CA ALA A 54 -13.79 -0.41 -0.04
C ALA A 54 -13.05 -1.74 0.21
N LEU A 55 -13.55 -2.55 1.14
CA LEU A 55 -12.97 -3.85 1.47
C LEU A 55 -13.08 -4.84 0.31
N GLU A 56 -14.13 -4.78 -0.51
CA GLU A 56 -14.31 -5.66 -1.68
C GLU A 56 -13.55 -5.22 -2.94
N ARG A 57 -12.98 -4.01 -2.93
CA ARG A 57 -12.22 -3.51 -4.08
C ARG A 57 -10.90 -4.25 -4.21
N LEU A 58 -10.55 -4.66 -5.43
CA LEU A 58 -9.23 -5.19 -5.73
C LEU A 58 -8.15 -4.14 -5.40
N PRO A 59 -7.10 -4.50 -4.66
CA PRO A 59 -6.02 -3.57 -4.36
C PRO A 59 -5.19 -3.28 -5.61
N ARG A 60 -4.26 -2.33 -5.45
CA ARG A 60 -3.15 -2.14 -6.38
C ARG A 60 -1.93 -2.87 -5.84
N ALA A 61 -1.21 -3.55 -6.73
CA ALA A 61 0.12 -4.07 -6.42
C ALA A 61 1.16 -2.99 -6.76
N VAL A 62 2.21 -2.85 -5.94
CA VAL A 62 3.31 -1.92 -6.18
C VAL A 62 4.61 -2.69 -6.08
N ASP A 63 5.49 -2.53 -7.07
CA ASP A 63 6.80 -3.16 -7.07
C ASP A 63 7.86 -2.31 -6.32
N ARG A 64 9.07 -2.86 -6.18
CA ARG A 64 10.19 -2.14 -5.53
C ARG A 64 10.66 -0.88 -6.27
N HIS A 65 10.25 -0.69 -7.52
CA HIS A 65 10.60 0.44 -8.37
C HIS A 65 9.50 1.52 -8.39
N GLY A 66 8.40 1.30 -7.67
CA GLY A 66 7.26 2.20 -7.62
C GLY A 66 6.33 2.09 -8.84
N ALA A 67 6.51 1.09 -9.70
CA ALA A 67 5.51 0.76 -10.70
C ALA A 67 4.29 0.13 -10.00
N SER A 68 3.09 0.45 -10.49
CA SER A 68 1.85 -0.04 -9.91
C SER A 68 1.08 -0.86 -10.94
N ALA A 69 0.50 -1.97 -10.49
CA ALA A 69 -0.43 -2.77 -11.27
C ALA A 69 -1.84 -2.70 -10.67
N HIS A 70 -2.85 -2.68 -11.54
CA HIS A 70 -4.26 -2.69 -11.18
C HIS A 70 -5.03 -3.61 -12.12
N TRP A 71 -6.18 -4.10 -11.66
CA TRP A 71 -7.13 -4.80 -12.52
C TRP A 71 -7.92 -3.82 -13.38
N ASP A 72 -8.05 -4.12 -14.66
CA ASP A 72 -8.92 -3.43 -15.62
C ASP A 72 -10.00 -4.40 -16.11
N ASP A 73 -11.26 -4.12 -15.75
CA ASP A 73 -12.42 -4.96 -16.13
C ASP A 73 -12.72 -4.91 -17.64
N ALA A 74 -12.37 -3.84 -18.35
CA ALA A 74 -12.65 -3.70 -19.78
C ALA A 74 -11.63 -4.49 -20.61
N GLU A 75 -10.35 -4.43 -20.22
CA GLU A 75 -9.27 -5.18 -20.87
C GLU A 75 -9.20 -6.64 -20.39
N MET A 76 -9.93 -7.00 -19.32
CA MET A 76 -9.84 -8.31 -18.66
C MET A 76 -8.38 -8.67 -18.34
N ALA A 77 -7.65 -7.71 -17.79
CA ALA A 77 -6.22 -7.85 -17.56
C ALA A 77 -5.74 -7.10 -16.32
N ILE A 78 -4.61 -7.56 -15.79
CA ILE A 78 -3.78 -6.76 -14.90
C ILE A 78 -2.97 -5.81 -15.77
N VAL A 79 -3.12 -4.51 -15.54
CA VAL A 79 -2.47 -3.43 -16.27
C VAL A 79 -1.46 -2.75 -15.36
N ALA A 80 -0.22 -2.63 -15.84
CA ALA A 80 0.87 -1.96 -15.15
C ALA A 80 1.06 -0.53 -15.66
N VAL A 81 1.32 0.38 -14.73
CA VAL A 81 1.71 1.77 -14.98
C VAL A 81 3.02 2.01 -14.25
N SER A 82 3.95 2.68 -14.91
CA SER A 82 5.24 3.05 -14.35
C SER A 82 5.53 4.53 -14.64
N HIS A 83 6.78 4.94 -14.51
CA HIS A 83 7.23 6.25 -14.98
C HIS A 83 7.24 6.38 -16.51
N LEU A 84 6.99 5.29 -17.25
CA LEU A 84 6.84 5.32 -18.69
C LEU A 84 5.47 5.88 -19.11
N PRO A 85 5.35 6.51 -20.28
CA PRO A 85 4.18 7.31 -20.64
C PRO A 85 2.88 6.51 -20.86
N ALA A 86 2.97 5.21 -21.11
CA ALA A 86 1.84 4.36 -21.44
C ALA A 86 1.67 3.24 -20.41
N ALA A 87 0.42 2.93 -20.11
CA ALA A 87 0.08 1.70 -19.41
C ALA A 87 0.38 0.50 -20.30
N ALA A 88 0.77 -0.62 -19.69
CA ALA A 88 1.05 -1.87 -20.40
C ALA A 88 0.18 -2.98 -19.82
N THR A 89 -0.40 -3.79 -20.70
CA THR A 89 -1.02 -5.05 -20.31
C THR A 89 0.05 -5.97 -19.75
N LEU A 90 0.03 -6.21 -18.44
CA LEU A 90 0.99 -7.06 -17.76
C LEU A 90 0.58 -8.52 -17.91
N LEU A 91 -0.68 -8.83 -17.57
CA LEU A 91 -1.18 -10.19 -17.57
C LEU A 91 -2.67 -10.23 -17.92
N PRO A 92 -3.05 -10.69 -19.13
CA PRO A 92 -4.44 -10.95 -19.46
C PRO A 92 -4.96 -12.16 -18.68
N LEU A 93 -6.20 -12.10 -18.20
CA LEU A 93 -6.83 -13.18 -17.43
C LEU A 93 -8.18 -13.56 -18.04
N ALA A 94 -8.50 -14.85 -18.01
CA ALA A 94 -9.79 -15.36 -18.48
C ALA A 94 -10.94 -15.08 -17.50
N GLU A 95 -10.63 -14.71 -16.26
CA GLU A 95 -11.59 -14.37 -15.21
C GLU A 95 -11.07 -13.25 -14.33
N ARG A 96 -11.99 -12.59 -13.62
CA ARG A 96 -11.64 -11.55 -12.65
C ARG A 96 -10.95 -12.17 -11.43
N PRO A 97 -9.79 -11.67 -11.00
CA PRO A 97 -9.13 -12.16 -9.80
C PRO A 97 -9.89 -11.78 -8.52
N GLN A 98 -9.69 -12.55 -7.45
CA GLN A 98 -10.15 -12.24 -6.11
C GLN A 98 -9.19 -11.30 -5.38
N ASP A 99 -7.89 -11.49 -5.63
CA ASP A 99 -6.82 -10.60 -5.21
C ASP A 99 -5.55 -10.82 -6.03
N PHE A 100 -4.60 -9.88 -5.99
CA PHE A 100 -3.25 -10.07 -6.50
C PHE A 100 -2.23 -9.17 -5.80
N ALA A 101 -0.98 -9.64 -5.69
CA ALA A 101 0.11 -8.90 -5.11
C ALA A 101 1.45 -9.21 -5.77
N ALA A 102 2.31 -8.20 -5.89
CA ALA A 102 3.69 -8.38 -6.32
C ALA A 102 4.54 -8.76 -5.09
N GLY A 103 5.12 -9.96 -5.12
CA GLY A 103 6.01 -10.46 -4.09
C GLY A 103 7.40 -9.81 -4.13
N PHE A 104 8.16 -10.01 -3.05
CA PHE A 104 9.53 -9.53 -2.92
C PHE A 104 10.54 -10.33 -3.77
N ASP A 105 10.08 -11.43 -4.36
CA ASP A 105 10.81 -12.42 -5.16
C ASP A 105 10.65 -12.25 -6.68
N ASP A 106 10.09 -11.10 -7.10
CA ASP A 106 9.74 -10.78 -8.48
C ASP A 106 8.60 -11.63 -9.07
N VAL A 107 7.75 -12.21 -8.23
CA VAL A 107 6.57 -12.98 -8.67
C VAL A 107 5.30 -12.18 -8.42
N LEU A 108 4.43 -12.10 -9.42
CA LEU A 108 3.06 -11.64 -9.27
C LEU A 108 2.19 -12.85 -8.90
N TYR A 109 1.63 -12.81 -7.70
CA TYR A 109 0.69 -13.80 -7.20
C TYR A 109 -0.74 -13.33 -7.47
N VAL A 110 -1.56 -14.18 -8.09
CA VAL A 110 -2.95 -13.86 -8.46
C VAL A 110 -3.88 -14.95 -7.92
N ALA A 111 -4.76 -14.58 -7.00
CA ALA A 111 -5.81 -15.44 -6.48
C ALA A 111 -6.95 -15.50 -7.49
N LEU A 112 -7.14 -16.67 -8.09
CA LEU A 112 -8.27 -17.02 -8.94
C LEU A 112 -9.13 -18.05 -8.19
N GLY A 113 -10.41 -18.19 -8.54
CA GLY A 113 -11.42 -18.94 -7.78
C GLY A 113 -10.88 -20.01 -6.83
N ASP A 114 -10.44 -21.14 -7.39
CA ASP A 114 -9.91 -22.31 -6.67
C ASP A 114 -8.41 -22.57 -6.91
N ARG A 115 -7.65 -21.54 -7.30
CA ARG A 115 -6.23 -21.68 -7.63
C ARG A 115 -5.44 -20.38 -7.49
N LEU A 116 -4.16 -20.51 -7.19
CA LEU A 116 -3.20 -19.42 -7.21
C LEU A 116 -2.39 -19.49 -8.51
N LEU A 117 -2.40 -18.41 -9.29
CA LEU A 117 -1.53 -18.23 -10.44
C LEU A 117 -0.28 -17.47 -10.01
N LEU A 118 0.88 -17.99 -10.39
CA LEU A 118 2.19 -17.38 -10.19
C LEU A 118 2.71 -16.95 -11.56
N HIS A 119 2.92 -15.65 -11.72
CA HIS A 119 3.48 -15.05 -12.92
C HIS A 119 4.84 -14.44 -12.61
N ASP A 120 5.91 -14.92 -13.25
CA ASP A 120 7.24 -14.38 -13.04
C ASP A 120 7.43 -13.07 -13.80
N LEU A 121 7.54 -11.96 -13.07
CA LEU A 121 7.72 -10.62 -13.64
C LEU A 121 9.04 -10.48 -14.40
N ARG A 122 9.97 -11.43 -14.23
CA ARG A 122 11.26 -11.48 -14.91
C ARG A 122 11.31 -12.46 -16.08
N GLY A 123 10.26 -13.24 -16.33
CA GLY A 123 10.18 -14.19 -17.43
C GLY A 123 11.23 -15.33 -17.37
N ARG A 124 11.72 -15.68 -16.19
CA ARG A 124 12.66 -16.80 -15.93
C ARG A 124 11.97 -18.15 -16.12
N TRP A 125 10.68 -18.24 -15.87
CA TRP A 125 9.88 -19.45 -16.01
C TRP A 125 8.43 -19.13 -16.44
N PRO A 126 7.72 -20.09 -17.07
CA PRO A 126 6.35 -19.88 -17.52
C PRO A 126 5.35 -19.89 -16.37
N ASP A 127 4.23 -19.19 -16.55
CA ASP A 127 3.11 -19.14 -15.61
C ASP A 127 2.80 -20.50 -14.97
N THR A 128 2.78 -20.51 -13.64
CA THR A 128 2.59 -21.73 -12.84
C THR A 128 1.30 -21.61 -12.04
N VAL A 129 0.48 -22.64 -12.07
CA VAL A 129 -0.80 -22.68 -11.36
C VAL A 129 -0.71 -23.67 -10.20
N LEU A 130 -0.99 -23.18 -9.00
CA LEU A 130 -1.11 -23.98 -7.79
C LEU A 130 -2.59 -24.14 -7.44
N PRO A 131 -3.16 -25.36 -7.51
CA PRO A 131 -4.55 -25.58 -7.15
C PRO A 131 -4.74 -25.40 -5.63
N THR A 132 -5.85 -24.78 -5.25
CA THR A 132 -6.30 -24.65 -3.85
C THR A 132 -7.64 -25.35 -3.68
N PRO A 133 -7.70 -26.69 -3.85
CA PRO A 133 -8.95 -27.41 -3.80
C PRO A 133 -9.60 -27.19 -2.42
N THR A 134 -10.90 -26.92 -2.39
CA THR A 134 -11.68 -26.61 -1.18
C THR A 134 -11.41 -25.26 -0.50
N PHE A 135 -10.55 -24.42 -1.09
CA PHE A 135 -10.22 -23.10 -0.55
C PHE A 135 -10.25 -22.03 -1.65
N GLN A 136 -10.97 -20.94 -1.38
CA GLN A 136 -10.98 -19.77 -2.25
C GLN A 136 -10.31 -18.62 -1.51
N ALA A 137 -9.15 -18.19 -2.00
CA ALA A 137 -8.42 -17.08 -1.42
C ALA A 137 -9.23 -15.77 -1.59
N TRP A 138 -9.34 -14.99 -0.53
CA TRP A 138 -9.97 -13.67 -0.58
C TRP A 138 -8.93 -12.55 -0.63
N ARG A 139 -7.84 -12.68 0.14
CA ARG A 139 -6.78 -11.66 0.22
C ARG A 139 -5.41 -12.30 0.22
N ILE A 140 -4.45 -11.63 -0.41
CA ILE A 140 -3.05 -12.03 -0.48
C ILE A 140 -2.22 -11.10 0.39
N ALA A 141 -1.38 -11.68 1.25
CA ALA A 141 -0.36 -10.95 1.98
C ALA A 141 1.03 -11.48 1.60
N VAL A 142 1.87 -10.59 1.05
CA VAL A 142 3.23 -10.94 0.62
C VAL A 142 4.16 -11.12 1.81
N ASP A 143 4.94 -12.20 1.81
CA ASP A 143 5.98 -12.44 2.81
C ASP A 143 7.29 -11.77 2.36
N PRO A 144 7.92 -10.91 3.19
CA PRO A 144 9.23 -10.33 2.90
C PRO A 144 10.35 -11.35 2.63
N LEU A 145 10.19 -12.60 3.09
CA LEU A 145 11.13 -13.70 2.87
C LEU A 145 10.84 -14.53 1.61
N ALA A 146 9.86 -14.12 0.80
CA ALA A 146 9.29 -14.77 -0.39
C ALA A 146 8.05 -15.64 -0.13
N GLY A 147 7.20 -15.76 -1.15
CA GLY A 147 5.90 -16.39 -1.07
C GLY A 147 4.78 -15.45 -0.62
N VAL A 148 3.62 -16.05 -0.36
CA VAL A 148 2.40 -15.34 0.07
C VAL A 148 1.60 -16.14 1.08
N TRP A 149 0.87 -15.42 1.92
CA TRP A 149 -0.24 -15.92 2.72
C TRP A 149 -1.55 -15.62 1.99
N LEU A 150 -2.50 -16.56 2.07
CA LEU A 150 -3.82 -16.51 1.41
C LEU A 150 -4.96 -16.49 2.44
#